data_AF-A0A842KXE3-F1
#
_entry.id   AF-A0A842KXE3-F1
#
_cell.length_a   1.000
_cell.length_b   1.000
_cell.length_c   1.000
_cell.angle_alpha   90.00
_cell.angle_beta   90.00
_cell.angle_gamma   90.00
#
_symmetry.space_group_name_H-M   'P 1'
#
loop_
_entity.id
_entity.type
_entity.pdbx_description
1 polymer ?
#
loop_
_entity_poly.entity_id
_entity_poly.type
_entity_poly.pdbx_seq_one_letter_code
_entity_poly.pdbx_strand_id
1 'polypeptide(L)' 'MVRKTTLLLRDDVYQMLKEKAGNKKISNLVNEIIIEYFTKKSSMFGSMKHVDIRDLRDHGDRL' A
#
# COMPACT_ATOMS: atom_id res chain seq x y z
N MET A 1 -23.18 4.49 6.45
CA MET A 1 -23.52 5.87 6.02
C MET A 1 -22.39 6.38 5.14
N VAL A 2 -22.66 6.75 3.88
CA VAL A 2 -21.62 7.23 2.95
C VAL A 2 -21.39 8.71 3.18
N ARG A 3 -20.15 9.12 3.48
CA ARG A 3 -19.76 10.54 3.55
C ARG A 3 -19.13 10.97 2.23
N LYS A 4 -19.63 12.06 1.66
CA LYS A 4 -19.08 12.67 0.45
C LYS A 4 -18.15 13.81 0.86
N THR A 5 -16.95 13.82 0.29
CA THR A 5 -15.93 14.84 0.57
C THR A 5 -15.34 15.30 -0.76
N THR A 6 -15.10 16.61 -0.87
CA THR A 6 -14.39 17.20 -2.00
C THR A 6 -12.89 17.15 -1.72
N LEU A 7 -12.11 16.59 -2.65
CA LEU A 7 -10.66 16.50 -2.56
C LEU A 7 -10.04 17.49 -3.55
N LEU A 8 -9.09 18.29 -3.08
CA LEU A 8 -8.23 19.08 -3.94
C LEU A 8 -7.01 18.22 -4.31
N LEU A 9 -6.90 17.89 -5.59
CA LEU A 9 -5.79 17.12 -6.14
C LEU A 9 -4.99 18.01 -7.08
N ARG A 10 -3.70 17.73 -7.20
CA ARG A 10 -2.88 18.34 -8.25
C ARG A 10 -3.31 17.76 -9.61
N ASP A 11 -3.31 18.58 -10.65
CA ASP A 11 -3.89 18.25 -11.95
C ASP A 11 -3.22 17.02 -12.61
N ASP A 12 -1.90 16.88 -12.45
CA ASP A 12 -1.10 15.73 -12.88
C ASP A 12 -1.58 14.42 -12.23
N VAL A 13 -1.79 14.43 -10.91
CA VAL A 13 -2.29 13.29 -10.14
C VAL A 13 -3.72 12.95 -10.54
N TYR A 14 -4.56 13.97 -10.72
CA TYR A 14 -5.95 13.75 -11.16
C TYR A 14 -6.00 13.09 -12.54
N GLN A 15 -5.17 13.55 -13.48
CA GLN A 15 -5.12 12.98 -14.83
C GLN A 15 -4.66 11.52 -14.81
N MET A 16 -3.61 11.21 -14.05
CA MET A 16 -3.16 9.82 -13.87
C MET A 16 -4.24 8.92 -13.24
N LEU A 17 -4.96 9.41 -12.23
CA LEU A 17 -6.05 8.67 -11.60
C LEU A 17 -7.20 8.43 -12.59
N LYS A 18 -7.49 9.41 -13.45
CA LYS A 18 -8.50 9.32 -14.50
C LYS A 18 -8.13 8.31 -15.58
N GLU A 19 -6.87 8.25 -15.99
CA GLU A 19 -6.36 7.26 -16.94
C GLU A 19 -6.41 5.84 -16.38
N LYS A 20 -6.04 5.65 -15.10
CA LYS A 20 -6.07 4.33 -14.45
C LYS A 20 -7.47 3.83 -14.11
N ALA A 21 -8.35 4.69 -13.58
CA ALA A 21 -9.65 4.27 -13.06
C ALA A 21 -10.79 4.40 -14.09
N GLY A 22 -10.62 5.29 -15.08
CA GLY A 22 -11.71 5.76 -15.93
C GLY A 22 -12.68 6.71 -15.20
N ASN A 23 -13.44 7.50 -15.96
CA ASN A 23 -14.25 8.61 -15.44
C ASN A 23 -15.25 8.24 -14.32
N LYS A 24 -15.72 6.98 -14.26
CA LYS A 24 -16.78 6.57 -13.33
C LYS A 24 -16.29 5.91 -12.04
N LYS A 25 -14.99 5.59 -11.90
CA LYS A 25 -14.47 4.80 -10.76
C LYS A 25 -13.39 5.49 -9.93
N ILE A 26 -13.14 6.79 -10.17
CA ILE A 26 -12.12 7.56 -9.43
C ILE A 26 -12.34 7.48 -7.92
N SER A 27 -13.58 7.64 -7.43
CA SER A 27 -13.86 7.57 -5.99
C SER A 27 -13.53 6.22 -5.37
N ASN A 28 -13.77 5.12 -6.10
CA ASN A 28 -13.45 3.78 -5.60
C ASN A 28 -11.94 3.59 -5.52
N LEU A 29 -11.22 4.00 -6.57
CA LEU A 29 -9.76 3.88 -6.62
C LEU A 29 -9.07 4.77 -5.57
N VAL A 30 -9.58 5.97 -5.32
CA VAL A 30 -9.09 6.83 -4.23
C VAL A 30 -9.31 6.16 -2.87
N ASN A 31 -10.48 5.56 -2.64
CA ASN A 31 -10.74 4.84 -1.40
C ASN A 31 -9.80 3.62 -1.24
N GLU A 32 -9.55 2.87 -2.31
CA GLU A 32 -8.59 1.75 -2.29
C GLU A 32 -7.17 2.22 -1.94
N ILE A 33 -6.70 3.32 -2.54
CA ILE A 33 -5.37 3.89 -2.24
C ILE A 33 -5.28 4.35 -0.78
N ILE A 34 -6.33 5.02 -0.29
CA ILE A 34 -6.40 5.46 1.11
C ILE A 34 -6.37 4.25 2.05
N ILE A 35 -7.17 3.22 1.77
CA ILE A 35 -7.17 1.97 2.53
C ILE A 35 -5.79 1.34 2.49
N GLU A 36 -5.18 1.16 1.31
CA GLU A 36 -3.85 0.55 1.19
C GLU A 36 -2.78 1.34 1.97
N TYR A 37 -2.79 2.67 1.89
CA TYR A 37 -1.86 3.53 2.60
C TYR A 37 -1.99 3.38 4.13
N PHE A 38 -3.22 3.38 4.64
CA PHE A 38 -3.48 3.25 6.08
C PHE A 38 -3.32 1.81 6.57
N THR A 39 -3.71 0.81 5.78
CA THR A 39 -3.52 -0.62 6.08
C THR A 39 -2.04 -1.01 6.05
N LYS A 40 -1.21 -0.38 5.19
CA LYS A 40 0.25 -0.53 5.26
C LYS A 40 0.87 0.06 6.52
N LYS A 41 0.18 0.97 7.22
CA LYS A 41 0.61 1.54 8.51
C LYS A 41 -0.05 0.84 9.70
N SER A 42 0.17 -0.46 9.82
CA SER A 42 0.38 -1.12 11.12
C SER A 42 0.81 -2.56 10.92
N SER A 43 2.09 -2.76 10.61
CA SER A 43 2.77 -3.83 11.31
C SER A 43 4.07 -3.31 11.90
N MET A 44 4.07 -3.14 13.23
CA MET A 44 5.32 -3.13 14.00
C MET A 44 6.03 -4.50 13.94
N PHE A 45 5.39 -5.50 13.34
CA PHE A 45 5.90 -6.83 13.05
C PHE A 45 5.81 -7.07 11.54
N GLY A 46 6.65 -6.40 10.75
CA GLY A 46 6.77 -6.73 9.33
C GLY A 46 6.82 -8.25 9.20
N SER A 47 5.92 -8.83 8.41
CA SER A 47 5.89 -10.29 8.21
C SER A 47 7.28 -10.72 7.77
N MET A 48 8.01 -11.36 8.69
CA MET A 48 9.35 -11.85 8.41
C MET A 48 9.23 -12.80 7.21
N LYS A 49 10.00 -12.54 6.13
CA LYS A 49 10.10 -13.50 5.02
C LYS A 49 10.41 -14.86 5.64
N HIS A 50 9.72 -15.91 5.19
CA HIS A 50 9.99 -17.27 5.65
C HIS A 50 11.46 -17.58 5.38
N VAL A 51 12.26 -17.60 6.44
CA VAL A 51 13.69 -17.89 6.34
C VAL A 51 13.82 -19.39 6.22
N ASP A 52 14.57 -19.86 5.21
CA ASP A 52 14.80 -21.28 5.02
C ASP A 52 15.59 -21.82 6.22
N ILE A 53 14.95 -22.67 7.01
CA ILE A 53 15.47 -23.27 8.25
C ILE A 53 16.64 -24.24 8.01
N ARG A 54 17.02 -24.46 6.74
CA ARG A 54 18.10 -25.37 6.35
C ARG A 54 19.49 -24.83 6.67
N ASP A 55 19.65 -23.51 6.90
CA ASP A 55 20.92 -22.91 7.30
C ASP A 55 20.74 -21.98 8.52
N LEU A 56 20.45 -22.60 9.67
CA LEU A 56 20.41 -21.95 10.99
C LEU A 56 21.80 -21.79 11.64
N ARG A 57 22.89 -21.89 10.87
CA ARG A 57 24.24 -21.80 11.45
C ARG A 57 24.52 -20.35 11.88
N ASP A 58 25.06 -20.20 13.09
CA ASP A 58 25.42 -18.90 13.62
C ASP A 58 26.46 -18.22 12.72
N HIS A 59 26.26 -16.93 12.46
CA HIS A 59 27.15 -16.15 11.59
C HIS A 59 28.61 -16.07 12.13
N GLY A 60 28.81 -16.42 13.41
CA GLY A 60 30.12 -16.53 14.07
C GLY A 60 30.87 -17.84 13.80
N ASP A 61 30.21 -18.88 13.30
CA ASP A 61 30.82 -20.17 12.97
C ASP A 61 31.47 -20.20 11.57
N ARG A 62 31.53 -19.05 10.89
CA ARG A 62 32.22 -18.86 9.60
C ARG A 62 33.65 -18.29 9.78
N LEU A 63 34.34 -18.67 10.86
CA LEU A 63 35.77 -18.44 11.01
C LEU A 63 36.58 -19.47 10.21
#